data_AF-A0A2E2FJ04-F1
#
_entry.id   AF-A0A2E2FJ04-F1
#
_cell.length_a   1.000
_cell.length_b   1.000
_cell.length_c   1.000
_cell.angle_alpha   90.00
_cell.angle_beta   90.00
_cell.angle_gamma   90.00
#
_symmetry.space_group_name_H-M   'P 1'
#
loop_
_entity.id
_entity.type
_entity.pdbx_description
1 polymer ?
#
loop_
_entity_poly.entity_id
_entity_poly.type
_entity_poly.pdbx_seq_one_letter_code
_entity_poly.pdbx_strand_id
1 'polypeptide(L)'
;MVEKKTWPEFRSTGLVLIINQLLHVFGWSIVFEIENDEVRSVYPARVKFRGFDNKTTSYNYQKVSEYLKEHAKELHNEVKDHI
;
A
#
# COMPACT_ATOMS: atom_id res chain seq x y z
N MET A 1 11.97 -10.92 -12.60
CA MET A 1 12.67 -11.28 -11.35
C MET A 1 11.73 -10.98 -10.19
N VAL A 2 11.79 -11.69 -9.05
CA VAL A 2 10.94 -11.38 -7.88
C VAL A 2 11.81 -10.79 -6.79
N GLU A 3 11.58 -9.53 -6.44
CA GLU A 3 12.24 -8.88 -5.30
C GLU A 3 11.28 -8.83 -4.10
N LYS A 4 11.69 -9.42 -2.98
CA LYS A 4 10.88 -9.43 -1.76
C LYS A 4 11.01 -8.09 -1.04
N LYS A 5 9.88 -7.40 -0.81
CA LYS A 5 9.79 -6.25 0.09
C LYS A 5 9.19 -6.66 1.44
N THR A 6 9.59 -5.97 2.50
CA THR A 6 9.03 -6.10 3.84
C THR A 6 7.70 -5.35 3.95
N TRP A 7 6.90 -5.68 4.97
CA TRP A 7 5.64 -4.98 5.24
C TRP A 7 5.82 -3.49 5.58
N PRO A 8 6.82 -3.08 6.39
CA PRO A 8 7.13 -1.66 6.59
C PRO A 8 7.45 -0.91 5.30
N GLU A 9 8.26 -1.51 4.41
CA GLU A 9 8.56 -0.92 3.09
C GLU A 9 7.30 -0.80 2.24
N PHE A 10 6.47 -1.85 2.17
CA PHE A 10 5.23 -1.78 1.40
C PHE A 10 4.29 -0.70 1.96
N ARG A 11 4.19 -0.57 3.29
CA ARG A 11 3.37 0.46 3.94
C ARG A 11 3.87 1.87 3.68
N SER A 12 5.18 2.07 3.54
CA SER A 12 5.75 3.41 3.29
C SER A 12 5.36 3.96 1.91
N THR A 13 5.08 3.09 0.93
CA THR A 13 4.62 3.48 -0.42
C THR A 13 3.26 4.19 -0.45
N GLY A 14 2.43 4.00 0.57
CA GLY A 14 1.02 4.44 0.57
C GLY A 14 0.06 3.55 -0.23
N LEU A 15 0.55 2.52 -0.94
CA LEU A 15 -0.28 1.62 -1.77
C LEU A 15 -1.31 0.81 -0.96
N VAL A 16 -1.04 0.58 0.33
CA VAL A 16 -1.99 -0.07 1.25
C VAL A 16 -3.33 0.64 1.27
N LEU A 17 -3.36 1.98 1.16
CA LEU A 17 -4.61 2.74 1.07
C LEU A 17 -5.42 2.30 -0.15
N ILE A 18 -4.80 2.28 -1.33
CA ILE A 18 -5.46 1.97 -2.60
C ILE A 18 -6.01 0.55 -2.59
N ILE A 19 -5.21 -0.41 -2.12
CA ILE A 19 -5.65 -1.80 -1.99
C ILE A 19 -6.82 -1.91 -1.00
N ASN A 20 -6.75 -1.24 0.15
CA ASN A 20 -7.85 -1.28 1.11
C ASN A 20 -9.10 -0.54 0.63
N GLN A 21 -9.00 0.51 -0.19
CA GLN A 21 -10.16 1.13 -0.84
C GLN A 21 -10.90 0.11 -1.72
N LEU A 22 -10.17 -0.71 -2.49
CA LEU A 22 -10.76 -1.79 -3.30
C LEU A 22 -11.35 -2.89 -2.40
N LEU A 23 -10.61 -3.37 -1.41
CA LEU A 23 -11.06 -4.44 -0.52
C LEU A 23 -12.29 -4.03 0.31
N HIS A 24 -12.40 -2.76 0.70
CA HIS A 24 -13.54 -2.24 1.44
C HIS A 24 -14.85 -2.38 0.67
N VAL A 25 -14.83 -2.37 -0.68
CA VAL A 25 -16.02 -2.64 -1.52
C VAL A 25 -16.59 -4.03 -1.20
N PHE A 26 -15.70 -5.01 -0.97
CA PHE A 26 -16.07 -6.38 -0.62
C PHE A 26 -16.24 -6.60 0.88
N GLY A 27 -16.03 -5.58 1.72
CA GLY A 27 -16.02 -5.70 3.18
C GLY A 27 -14.82 -6.44 3.74
N TRP A 28 -13.68 -6.31 3.08
CA TRP A 28 -12.38 -6.83 3.52
C TRP A 28 -11.37 -5.68 3.70
N SER A 29 -10.30 -5.94 4.45
CA SER A 29 -9.18 -5.00 4.60
C SER A 29 -7.92 -5.79 4.95
N ILE A 30 -6.75 -5.28 4.54
CA ILE A 30 -5.45 -5.69 5.08
C ILE A 30 -5.22 -4.89 6.35
N VAL A 31 -5.15 -5.58 7.48
CA VAL A 31 -4.94 -5.02 8.81
C VAL A 31 -3.49 -5.21 9.22
N PHE A 32 -2.89 -4.14 9.76
CA PHE A 32 -1.57 -4.15 10.34
C PHE A 32 -1.72 -3.99 11.86
N GLU A 33 -1.23 -4.95 12.63
CA GLU A 33 -1.04 -4.80 14.07
C GLU A 33 0.33 -4.18 14.30
N ILE A 34 0.35 -2.99 14.91
CA ILE A 34 1.56 -2.21 15.17
C ILE A 34 1.69 -2.03 16.67
N GLU A 35 2.84 -2.42 17.22
CA GLU A 35 3.20 -2.22 18.62
C GLU A 35 4.59 -1.58 18.69
N ASN A 36 4.74 -0.48 19.43
CA ASN A 36 6.00 0.26 19.55
C ASN A 36 6.63 0.60 18.18
N ASP A 37 5.81 1.08 17.23
CA ASP A 37 6.19 1.40 15.85
C ASP A 37 6.69 0.22 15.00
N GLU A 38 6.61 -1.01 15.51
CA GLU A 38 6.96 -2.23 14.80
C GLU A 38 5.72 -2.99 14.31
N VAL A 39 5.79 -3.52 13.09
CA VAL A 39 4.74 -4.39 12.55
C VAL A 39 4.85 -5.76 13.23
N ARG A 40 3.85 -6.12 14.04
CA ARG A 40 3.76 -7.43 14.71
C ARG A 40 3.12 -8.49 13.83
N SER A 41 2.03 -8.13 13.15
CA SER A 41 1.30 -9.04 12.26
C SER A 41 0.60 -8.27 11.14
N VAL A 42 0.35 -8.96 10.03
CA VAL A 42 -0.44 -8.45 8.90
C VAL A 42 -1.37 -9.55 8.41
N TYR A 43 -2.67 -9.24 8.30
CA TYR A 43 -3.68 -10.23 7.94
C TYR A 43 -4.89 -9.61 7.24
N PRO A 44 -5.61 -10.37 6.41
CA PRO A 44 -6.90 -9.94 5.89
C PRO A 44 -7.98 -10.06 6.97
N ALA A 45 -8.87 -9.07 7.07
CA ALA A 45 -9.97 -9.07 8.03
C ALA A 45 -11.29 -8.65 7.38
N ARG A 46 -12.40 -9.18 7.89
CA ARG A 46 -13.75 -8.70 7.58
C ARG A 46 -14.00 -7.39 8.31
N VAL A 47 -14.46 -6.37 7.57
CA VAL A 47 -14.68 -5.03 8.13
C VAL A 47 -16.03 -4.44 7.73
N LYS A 48 -16.59 -3.64 8.63
CA LYS A 48 -17.87 -2.95 8.43
C LYS A 48 -17.71 -1.55 7.84
N PHE A 49 -16.53 -0.95 7.96
CA PHE A 49 -16.23 0.37 7.40
C PHE A 49 -16.04 0.32 5.89
N ARG A 50 -16.28 1.48 5.25
CA ARG A 50 -16.23 1.68 3.80
C ARG A 50 -15.46 2.97 3.53
N GLY A 51 -14.22 2.82 3.10
CA GLY A 51 -13.32 3.95 2.82
C GLY A 51 -12.55 4.43 4.04
N PHE A 52 -11.93 5.61 3.89
CA PHE A 52 -11.08 6.27 4.86
C PHE A 52 -11.45 7.76 4.92
N ASP A 53 -11.08 8.44 6.00
CA ASP A 53 -11.28 9.88 6.11
C ASP A 53 -10.36 10.66 5.13
N ASN A 54 -10.73 11.91 4.84
CA ASN A 54 -10.00 12.75 3.89
C ASN A 54 -8.55 13.01 4.30
N LYS A 55 -8.26 13.15 5.60
CA LYS A 55 -6.89 13.43 6.08
C LYS A 55 -6.00 12.22 5.84
N THR A 56 -6.45 11.03 6.22
CA THR A 56 -5.74 9.76 5.95
C THR A 56 -5.57 9.54 4.45
N THR A 57 -6.60 9.83 3.68
CA THR A 57 -6.61 9.67 2.21
C THR A 57 -5.57 10.59 1.55
N SER A 58 -5.60 11.89 1.82
CA SER A 58 -4.66 12.87 1.27
C SER A 58 -3.21 12.56 1.64
N TYR A 59 -2.95 12.19 2.91
CA TYR A 59 -1.61 11.82 3.36
C TYR A 59 -1.02 10.62 2.61
N ASN A 60 -1.81 9.58 2.37
CA ASN A 60 -1.32 8.39 1.65
C ASN A 60 -1.22 8.64 0.14
N TYR A 61 -2.07 9.47 -0.46
CA TYR A 61 -1.88 9.87 -1.86
C TYR A 61 -0.58 10.65 -2.08
N GLN A 62 -0.15 11.47 -1.12
CA GLN A 62 1.17 12.12 -1.19
C GLN A 62 2.30 11.08 -1.21
N LYS A 63 2.22 10.04 -0.37
CA LYS A 63 3.18 8.93 -0.38
C LYS A 63 3.20 8.18 -1.69
N VAL A 64 2.03 7.86 -2.24
CA VAL A 64 1.92 7.20 -3.54
C VAL A 64 2.54 8.07 -4.64
N SER A 65 2.28 9.38 -4.62
CA SER A 65 2.86 10.31 -5.59
C SER A 65 4.39 10.33 -5.52
N GLU A 66 4.98 10.38 -4.33
CA GLU A 66 6.44 10.35 -4.18
C GLU A 66 7.01 8.99 -4.60
N TYR A 67 6.39 7.89 -4.18
CA TYR A 67 6.79 6.55 -4.58
C TYR A 67 6.81 6.39 -6.11
N LEU A 68 5.75 6.82 -6.79
CA LEU A 68 5.67 6.77 -8.25
C LEU A 68 6.75 7.64 -8.91
N LYS A 69 6.99 8.84 -8.41
CA LYS A 69 8.03 9.74 -8.94
C LYS A 69 9.42 9.12 -8.85
N GLU A 70 9.74 8.47 -7.72
CA GLU A 70 11.04 7.83 -7.49
C GLU A 70 11.25 6.59 -8.36
N HIS A 71 10.19 5.81 -8.64
CA HIS A 71 10.29 4.50 -9.28
C HIS A 71 9.80 4.47 -10.74
N ALA A 72 9.24 5.56 -11.27
CA ALA A 72 8.69 5.60 -12.64
C ALA A 72 9.71 5.22 -13.72
N LYS A 73 10.98 5.61 -13.56
CA LYS A 73 12.04 5.29 -14.52
C LYS A 73 12.37 3.80 -14.53
N GLU A 74 12.46 3.19 -13.35
CA GLU A 74 12.69 1.75 -13.19
C GLU A 74 11.55 0.97 -13.82
N LEU A 75 10.31 1.30 -13.44
CA LEU A 75 9.10 0.70 -14.01
C LEU A 75 9.07 0.79 -15.55
N HIS A 76 9.46 1.92 -16.11
CA HIS A 76 9.53 2.10 -17.57
C HIS A 76 10.61 1.23 -18.24
N ASN A 77 11.75 1.04 -17.57
CA ASN A 77 12.83 0.21 -18.09
C ASN A 77 12.49 -1.28 -17.99
N GLU A 78 11.87 -1.73 -16.91
CA GLU A 78 11.44 -3.12 -16.72
C GLU A 78 10.52 -3.60 -17.85
N VAL A 79 9.62 -2.73 -18.34
CA VAL A 79 8.76 -3.06 -19.48
C VAL A 79 9.57 -3.27 -20.76
N LYS A 80 10.65 -2.53 -20.98
CA LYS A 80 11.50 -2.67 -22.18
C LYS A 80 12.34 -3.93 -22.15
N ASP A 81 12.77 -4.36 -20.97
CA ASP A 81 13.57 -5.59 -20.79
C ASP A 81 12.70 -6.87 -20.91
N HIS A 82 11.37 -6.72 -20.99
CA HIS A 82 10.40 -7.78 -21.14
C HIS A 82 9.71 -7.83 -22.52
N ILE A 83 10.14 -7.00 -23.48
CA ILE A 83 9.66 -6.98 -24.88
C ILE A 83 10.78 -7.44 -25.83
#